data_AF-A0A4D4LX69-F1
#
_entry.id   AF-A0A4D4LX69-F1
#
_cell.length_a   1.000
_cell.length_b   1.000
_cell.length_c   1.000
_cell.angle_alpha   90.00
_cell.angle_beta   90.00
_cell.angle_gamma   90.00
#
_symmetry.space_group_name_H-M   'P 1'
#
loop_
_entity.id
_entity.type
_entity.pdbx_description
1 polymer ?
#
loop_
_entity_poly.entity_id
_entity_poly.type
_entity_poly.pdbx_seq_one_letter_code
_entity_poly.pdbx_strand_id
1 'polypeptide(L)'
;MSVIGSLFGQQRVIEPVMPVDEEKLQAALERAAGGAGSASDGTIKFTSGKAVAVYGKAGKGIDVAQATKAVEQAYRTQVESDTSTPVKVPTTTKQPTVSNAEVDRMMKKFAKPAMSANVTVQTDAAHAIAFSPQNSLWKFLGVKAVNGKLVEAYDRAALKSLYGNTFDGVLVTRGTGKKTAVTVEDVISALRPALLTTNGAARTAVIDTDPS
;
A
#
# COMPACT_ATOMS: atom_id res chain seq x y z
N MET A 1 -54.33 65.95 12.35
CA MET A 1 -53.63 64.75 12.87
C MET A 1 -53.19 63.96 11.64
N SER A 2 -51.91 63.96 11.22
CA SER A 2 -50.74 63.20 11.75
C SER A 2 -51.05 61.71 11.86
N VAL A 3 -50.37 60.76 11.21
CA VAL A 3 -48.93 60.39 11.14
C VAL A 3 -48.62 59.68 9.80
N ILE A 4 -47.55 59.92 9.04
CA ILE A 4 -46.13 59.45 9.13
C ILE A 4 -45.94 57.92 9.28
N GLY A 5 -45.12 57.36 8.38
CA GLY A 5 -44.33 56.13 8.63
C GLY A 5 -44.22 55.25 7.38
N SER A 6 -43.32 55.54 6.43
CA SER A 6 -41.94 55.03 6.43
C SER A 6 -41.87 53.50 6.44
N LEU A 7 -41.33 52.89 5.38
CA LEU A 7 -40.00 52.25 5.46
C LEU A 7 -39.64 51.59 4.12
N PHE A 8 -38.61 52.14 3.50
CA PHE A 8 -37.64 51.39 2.71
C PHE A 8 -37.09 50.24 3.57
N GLY A 9 -36.88 49.05 3.02
CA GLY A 9 -36.38 47.97 3.88
C GLY A 9 -36.10 46.63 3.23
N GLN A 10 -35.19 46.62 2.26
CA GLN A 10 -34.30 45.51 1.97
C GLN A 10 -34.95 44.18 1.55
N GLN A 11 -34.99 44.00 0.23
CA GLN A 11 -34.69 42.70 -0.37
C GLN A 11 -33.35 42.25 0.23
N ARG A 12 -33.40 41.45 1.31
CA ARG A 12 -32.22 40.73 1.74
C ARG A 12 -31.93 39.74 0.63
N VAL A 13 -31.07 40.12 -0.30
CA VAL A 13 -30.23 39.18 -1.02
C VAL A 13 -29.31 38.61 0.07
N ILE A 14 -29.84 37.65 0.84
CA ILE A 14 -28.99 36.76 1.59
C ILE A 14 -28.37 35.93 0.48
N GLU A 15 -27.13 36.25 0.10
CA GLU A 15 -26.31 35.30 -0.65
C GLU A 15 -26.44 33.97 0.10
N PRO A 16 -26.95 32.91 -0.53
CA PRO A 16 -27.08 31.63 0.14
C PRO A 16 -25.69 31.26 0.64
N VAL A 17 -25.48 31.36 1.94
CA VAL A 17 -24.29 30.82 2.60
C VAL A 17 -24.50 29.33 2.52
N MET A 18 -24.13 28.74 1.37
CA MET A 18 -24.14 27.30 1.20
C MET A 18 -22.96 26.80 2.03
N PRO A 19 -23.20 26.11 3.16
CA PRO A 19 -22.13 25.51 3.91
C PRO A 19 -21.68 24.31 3.08
N VAL A 20 -20.73 24.53 2.18
CA VAL A 20 -19.94 23.45 1.62
C VAL A 20 -19.14 22.88 2.79
N ASP A 21 -19.35 21.59 3.05
CA ASP A 21 -18.57 20.85 4.02
C ASP A 21 -17.19 20.60 3.38
N GLU A 22 -16.35 21.65 3.41
CA GLU A 22 -15.05 21.72 2.72
C GLU A 22 -14.16 20.52 3.08
N GLU A 23 -14.24 20.04 4.32
CA GLU A 23 -13.52 18.85 4.79
C GLU A 23 -13.98 17.57 4.10
N LYS A 24 -15.30 17.37 3.92
CA LYS A 24 -15.83 16.21 3.20
C LYS A 24 -15.55 16.29 1.70
N LEU A 25 -15.62 17.48 1.12
CA LEU A 25 -15.28 17.70 -0.28
C LEU A 25 -13.80 17.43 -0.53
N GLN A 26 -12.92 17.93 0.33
CA GLN A 26 -11.49 17.67 0.28
C GLN A 26 -11.19 16.17 0.42
N ALA A 27 -11.80 15.48 1.40
CA ALA A 27 -11.60 14.04 1.59
C ALA A 27 -12.11 13.21 0.39
N ALA A 28 -13.20 13.63 -0.26
CA ALA A 28 -13.70 13.00 -1.48
C ALA A 28 -12.77 13.25 -2.68
N LEU A 29 -12.25 14.48 -2.82
CA LEU A 29 -11.27 14.85 -3.83
C LEU A 29 -9.92 14.15 -3.63
N GLU A 30 -9.43 14.01 -2.41
CA GLU A 30 -8.22 13.24 -2.07
C GLU A 30 -8.41 11.76 -2.42
N ARG A 31 -9.58 11.20 -2.12
CA ARG A 31 -9.92 9.82 -2.43
C ARG A 31 -10.04 9.59 -3.95
N ALA A 32 -10.61 10.55 -4.69
CA ALA A 32 -10.65 10.53 -6.16
C ALA A 32 -9.26 10.72 -6.78
N ALA A 33 -8.43 11.61 -6.22
CA ALA A 33 -7.05 11.87 -6.64
C ALA A 33 -6.15 10.64 -6.48
N GLY A 34 -6.40 9.83 -5.45
CA GLY A 34 -5.73 8.55 -5.23
C GLY A 34 -6.04 7.50 -6.31
N GLY A 35 -7.19 7.59 -7.00
CA GLY A 35 -7.60 6.65 -8.05
C GLY A 35 -7.47 7.18 -9.49
N ALA A 36 -7.48 8.50 -9.69
CA ALA A 36 -7.53 9.14 -11.02
C ALA A 36 -6.16 9.63 -11.53
N GLY A 37 -5.10 9.50 -10.73
CA GLY A 37 -3.76 9.94 -11.12
C GLY A 37 -3.03 8.94 -12.02
N SER A 38 -2.34 9.44 -13.05
CA SER A 38 -1.45 8.59 -13.87
C SER A 38 -0.05 8.41 -13.29
N ALA A 39 0.23 9.08 -12.16
CA ALA A 39 1.48 8.91 -11.43
C ALA A 39 1.50 7.53 -10.74
N SER A 40 2.60 6.81 -10.89
CA SER A 40 2.80 5.50 -10.26
C SER A 40 4.11 5.49 -9.49
N ASP A 41 4.08 4.87 -8.31
CA ASP A 41 5.27 4.69 -7.49
C ASP A 41 6.15 3.56 -8.01
N GLY A 42 7.45 3.69 -7.76
CA GLY A 42 8.40 2.61 -7.97
C GLY A 42 8.06 1.42 -7.07
N THR A 43 8.12 0.21 -7.61
CA THR A 43 7.85 -1.03 -6.87
C THR A 43 8.61 -2.22 -7.48
N ILE A 44 8.47 -3.40 -6.87
CA ILE A 44 9.02 -4.65 -7.38
C ILE A 44 7.89 -5.66 -7.51
N LYS A 45 7.75 -6.23 -8.70
CA LYS A 45 6.80 -7.31 -8.97
C LYS A 45 7.53 -8.65 -8.94
N PHE A 46 7.06 -9.56 -8.09
CA PHE A 46 7.51 -10.94 -8.10
C PHE A 46 6.63 -11.74 -9.06
N THR A 47 7.26 -12.45 -9.99
CA THR A 47 6.60 -13.36 -10.93
C THR A 47 7.29 -14.72 -10.86
N SER A 48 6.68 -15.74 -11.48
CA SER A 48 7.32 -17.05 -11.58
C SER A 48 8.77 -16.93 -12.08
N GLY A 49 9.71 -17.39 -11.25
CA GLY A 49 11.13 -17.46 -11.52
C GLY A 49 11.93 -16.16 -11.39
N LYS A 50 11.31 -14.99 -11.18
CA LYS A 50 12.04 -13.71 -11.16
C LYS A 50 11.34 -12.57 -10.42
N ALA A 51 12.14 -11.60 -10.00
CA ALA A 51 11.68 -10.29 -9.57
C ALA A 51 11.90 -9.26 -10.69
N VAL A 52 10.92 -8.39 -10.92
CA VAL A 52 10.93 -7.36 -11.96
C VAL A 52 10.80 -5.99 -11.31
N ALA A 53 11.76 -5.10 -11.59
CA ALA A 53 11.69 -3.71 -11.16
C ALA A 53 10.63 -2.98 -11.98
N VAL A 54 9.74 -2.26 -11.30
CA VAL A 54 8.77 -1.37 -11.92
C VAL A 54 9.12 0.03 -11.45
N TYR A 55 9.73 0.82 -12.32
CA TYR A 55 10.11 2.18 -11.98
C TYR A 55 8.89 3.10 -12.01
N GLY A 56 8.86 4.00 -11.02
CA GLY A 56 7.79 4.98 -10.89
C GLY A 56 7.81 5.94 -12.08
N LYS A 57 6.62 6.35 -12.51
CA LYS A 57 6.47 7.34 -13.58
C LYS A 57 5.82 8.58 -12.99
N ALA A 58 6.47 9.73 -13.20
CA ALA A 58 5.83 11.02 -12.99
C ALA A 58 4.58 11.08 -13.87
N GLY A 59 3.47 11.51 -13.27
CA GLY A 59 2.20 11.58 -13.95
C GLY A 59 1.39 12.77 -13.46
N LYS A 60 0.16 12.87 -13.93
CA LYS A 60 -0.77 13.89 -13.49
C LYS A 60 -1.54 13.35 -12.28
N GLY A 61 -1.51 14.07 -11.17
CA GLY A 61 -2.44 13.90 -10.05
C GLY A 61 -3.47 15.03 -10.07
N ILE A 62 -4.63 14.83 -9.45
CA ILE A 62 -5.56 15.93 -9.20
C ILE A 62 -4.87 16.94 -8.27
N ASP A 63 -4.89 18.21 -8.65
CA ASP A 63 -4.47 19.30 -7.77
C ASP A 63 -5.62 19.56 -6.81
N VAL A 64 -5.57 18.97 -5.61
CA VAL A 64 -6.68 19.00 -4.66
C VAL A 64 -7.07 20.44 -4.28
N ALA A 65 -6.10 21.34 -4.14
CA ALA A 65 -6.36 22.73 -3.78
C ALA A 65 -7.06 23.50 -4.90
N GLN A 66 -6.59 23.35 -6.14
CA GLN A 66 -7.23 23.98 -7.30
C GLN A 66 -8.55 23.28 -7.68
N ALA A 67 -8.66 21.98 -7.46
CA ALA A 67 -9.86 21.20 -7.70
C ALA A 67 -10.99 21.55 -6.72
N THR A 68 -10.67 21.79 -5.45
CA THR A 68 -11.66 22.23 -4.46
C THR A 68 -12.27 23.56 -4.89
N LYS A 69 -11.42 24.54 -5.27
CA LYS A 69 -11.88 25.83 -5.80
C LYS A 69 -12.70 25.69 -7.08
N ALA A 70 -12.26 24.86 -8.03
CA ALA A 70 -12.96 24.65 -9.29
C ALA A 70 -14.34 24.00 -9.10
N VAL A 71 -14.47 23.06 -8.15
CA VAL A 71 -15.74 22.39 -7.84
C VAL A 71 -16.69 23.33 -7.11
N GLU A 72 -16.22 24.11 -6.13
CA GLU A 72 -17.03 25.12 -5.46
C GLU A 72 -17.56 26.18 -6.42
N GLN A 73 -16.71 26.63 -7.33
CA GLN A 73 -17.06 27.66 -8.31
C GLN A 73 -18.07 27.12 -9.33
N ALA A 74 -17.89 25.89 -9.80
CA ALA A 74 -18.84 25.25 -10.68
C ALA A 74 -20.19 24.95 -10.00
N TYR A 75 -20.19 24.56 -8.72
CA TYR A 75 -21.43 24.34 -7.98
C TYR A 75 -22.22 25.65 -7.81
N ARG A 76 -21.54 26.77 -7.51
CA ARG A 76 -22.17 28.11 -7.54
C ARG A 76 -22.74 28.46 -8.91
N THR A 77 -21.96 28.30 -9.98
CA THR A 77 -22.43 28.56 -11.35
C THR A 77 -23.62 27.70 -11.72
N GLN A 78 -23.65 26.42 -11.33
CA GLN A 78 -24.75 25.52 -11.65
C GLN A 78 -26.04 25.90 -10.92
N VAL A 79 -25.95 26.34 -9.67
CA VAL A 79 -27.10 26.82 -8.89
C VAL A 79 -27.61 28.17 -9.42
N GLU A 80 -26.72 29.03 -9.89
CA GLU A 80 -27.07 30.34 -10.46
C GLU A 80 -27.63 30.27 -11.89
N SER A 81 -27.24 29.26 -12.66
CA SER A 81 -27.55 29.15 -14.10
C SER A 81 -28.48 28.01 -14.48
N ASP A 82 -28.88 27.14 -13.54
CA ASP A 82 -29.63 25.89 -13.77
C ASP A 82 -29.00 24.97 -14.84
N THR A 83 -27.71 25.16 -15.14
CA THR A 83 -27.02 24.48 -16.24
C THR A 83 -25.82 23.68 -15.72
N SER A 84 -25.86 22.36 -15.87
CA SER A 84 -24.79 21.45 -15.45
C SER A 84 -23.66 21.41 -16.49
N THR A 85 -22.63 22.23 -16.31
CA THR A 85 -21.43 22.18 -17.19
C THR A 85 -20.37 21.23 -16.61
N PRO A 86 -19.74 20.36 -17.43
CA PRO A 86 -18.68 19.48 -16.95
C PRO A 86 -17.49 20.26 -16.38
N VAL A 87 -17.16 20.02 -15.10
CA VAL A 87 -16.05 20.69 -14.42
C VAL A 87 -14.72 20.05 -14.80
N LYS A 88 -13.83 20.83 -15.41
CA LYS A 88 -12.46 20.38 -15.67
C LYS A 88 -11.65 20.45 -14.39
N VAL A 89 -11.42 19.29 -13.76
CA VAL A 89 -10.62 19.19 -12.55
C VAL A 89 -9.14 19.52 -12.86
N PRO A 90 -8.55 20.55 -12.23
CA PRO A 90 -7.15 20.88 -12.41
C PRO A 90 -6.25 19.72 -11.98
N THR A 91 -5.19 19.49 -12.74
CA THR A 91 -4.20 18.46 -12.46
C THR A 91 -2.83 19.07 -12.32
N THR A 92 -2.03 18.53 -11.41
CA THR A 92 -0.64 18.91 -11.18
C THR A 92 0.28 17.72 -11.44
N THR A 93 1.56 17.98 -11.68
CA THR A 93 2.57 16.94 -11.82
C THR A 93 2.83 16.32 -10.45
N LYS A 94 2.53 15.03 -10.29
CA LYS A 94 2.85 14.27 -9.08
C LYS A 94 4.07 13.40 -9.36
N GLN A 95 5.11 13.60 -8.54
CA GLN A 95 6.32 12.77 -8.58
C GLN A 95 6.10 11.45 -7.82
N PRO A 96 6.74 10.35 -8.24
CA PRO A 96 6.77 9.11 -7.47
C PRO A 96 7.36 9.36 -6.08
N THR A 97 6.75 8.78 -5.05
CA THR A 97 7.26 8.83 -3.68
C THR A 97 8.45 7.88 -3.48
N VAL A 98 8.49 6.79 -4.26
CA VAL A 98 9.59 5.82 -4.30
C VAL A 98 10.48 6.12 -5.50
N SER A 99 11.76 6.39 -5.24
CA SER A 99 12.75 6.68 -6.28
C SER A 99 13.23 5.43 -7.02
N ASN A 100 13.79 5.59 -8.21
CA ASN A 100 14.39 4.48 -8.94
C ASN A 100 15.58 3.86 -8.17
N ALA A 101 16.37 4.70 -7.49
CA ALA A 101 17.47 4.24 -6.64
C ALA A 101 16.97 3.37 -5.48
N GLU A 102 15.78 3.65 -4.94
CA GLU A 102 15.15 2.84 -3.92
C GLU A 102 14.74 1.47 -4.44
N VAL A 103 14.13 1.43 -5.64
CA VAL A 103 13.80 0.18 -6.35
C VAL A 103 15.05 -0.64 -6.59
N ASP A 104 16.13 -0.03 -7.08
CA ASP A 104 17.41 -0.69 -7.33
C ASP A 104 18.05 -1.25 -6.07
N ARG A 105 18.04 -0.48 -4.97
CA ARG A 105 18.53 -0.93 -3.68
C ARG A 105 17.75 -2.14 -3.19
N MET A 106 16.42 -2.09 -3.25
CA MET A 106 15.57 -3.19 -2.79
C MET A 106 15.68 -4.43 -3.70
N MET A 107 15.85 -4.21 -5.01
CA MET A 107 16.09 -5.26 -5.99
C MET A 107 17.42 -5.99 -5.69
N LYS A 108 18.49 -5.25 -5.40
CA LYS A 108 19.81 -5.82 -5.09
C LYS A 108 19.86 -6.49 -3.71
N LYS A 109 19.27 -5.86 -2.69
CA LYS A 109 19.37 -6.31 -1.30
C LYS A 109 18.44 -7.49 -1.00
N PHE A 110 17.24 -7.49 -1.57
CA PHE A 110 16.20 -8.46 -1.22
C PHE A 110 15.70 -9.24 -2.43
N ALA A 111 15.20 -8.58 -3.47
CA ALA A 111 14.41 -9.29 -4.46
C ALA A 111 15.23 -10.26 -5.34
N LYS A 112 16.45 -9.89 -5.73
CA LYS A 112 17.38 -10.77 -6.46
C LYS A 112 17.84 -11.95 -5.60
N PRO A 113 18.36 -11.74 -4.37
CA PRO A 113 18.69 -12.85 -3.47
C PRO A 113 17.48 -13.75 -3.16
N ALA A 114 16.31 -13.17 -2.89
CA ALA A 114 15.13 -13.94 -2.53
C ALA A 114 14.72 -14.91 -3.65
N MET A 115 14.83 -14.47 -4.91
CA MET A 115 14.45 -15.27 -6.09
C MET A 115 15.60 -16.08 -6.71
N SER A 116 16.80 -16.09 -6.12
CA SER A 116 17.98 -16.70 -6.77
C SER A 116 17.97 -18.22 -6.79
N ALA A 117 17.34 -18.85 -5.80
CA ALA A 117 17.29 -20.30 -5.65
C ALA A 117 16.14 -20.73 -4.72
N ASN A 118 15.98 -22.04 -4.53
CA ASN A 118 15.03 -22.55 -3.55
C ASN A 118 15.46 -22.14 -2.13
N VAL A 119 14.48 -22.05 -1.22
CA VAL A 119 14.70 -21.87 0.21
C VAL A 119 13.92 -22.94 0.95
N THR A 120 14.55 -23.60 1.91
CA THR A 120 13.91 -24.62 2.75
C THR A 120 13.60 -24.01 4.10
N VAL A 121 12.41 -24.26 4.63
CA VAL A 121 12.03 -23.96 6.01
C VAL A 121 11.81 -25.26 6.75
N GLN A 122 12.39 -25.40 7.93
CA GLN A 122 12.26 -26.62 8.71
C GLN A 122 12.24 -26.33 10.22
N THR A 123 11.57 -27.17 10.99
CA THR A 123 11.74 -27.24 12.45
C THR A 123 12.64 -28.41 12.84
N ASP A 124 12.57 -29.50 12.08
CA ASP A 124 13.37 -30.71 12.18
C ASP A 124 13.38 -31.45 10.83
N ALA A 125 13.98 -32.65 10.77
CA ALA A 125 14.08 -33.41 9.52
C ALA A 125 12.73 -33.96 9.00
N ALA A 126 11.72 -34.11 9.87
CA ALA A 126 10.40 -34.60 9.49
C ALA A 126 9.45 -33.46 9.06
N HIS A 127 9.67 -32.25 9.59
CA HIS A 127 8.85 -31.08 9.31
C HIS A 127 9.65 -30.04 8.51
N ALA A 128 9.75 -30.26 7.21
CA ALA A 128 10.46 -29.39 6.27
C ALA A 128 9.65 -29.11 5.00
N ILE A 129 9.76 -27.90 4.46
CA ILE A 129 9.17 -27.51 3.18
C ILE A 129 10.11 -26.62 2.39
N ALA A 130 10.23 -26.88 1.09
CA ALA A 130 10.98 -26.06 0.16
C ALA A 130 10.07 -25.14 -0.66
N PHE A 131 10.46 -23.87 -0.78
CA PHE A 131 9.85 -22.89 -1.66
C PHE A 131 10.77 -22.59 -2.84
N SER A 132 10.23 -22.63 -4.06
CA SER A 132 10.98 -22.37 -5.29
C SER A 132 10.59 -21.02 -5.92
N PRO A 133 11.53 -20.35 -6.61
CA PRO A 133 11.23 -19.14 -7.38
C PRO A 133 10.13 -19.37 -8.42
N GLN A 134 10.03 -20.56 -9.00
CA GLN A 134 9.09 -20.86 -10.08
C GLN A 134 7.65 -21.09 -9.57
N ASN A 135 7.48 -21.72 -8.41
CA ASN A 135 6.17 -22.26 -8.01
C ASN A 135 5.53 -21.59 -6.79
N SER A 136 6.33 -21.05 -5.86
CA SER A 136 5.81 -20.63 -4.55
C SER A 136 6.32 -19.30 -4.05
N LEU A 137 7.62 -18.97 -4.18
CA LEU A 137 8.18 -17.73 -3.63
C LEU A 137 7.45 -16.47 -4.13
N TRP A 138 7.20 -16.38 -5.42
CA TRP A 138 6.51 -15.23 -6.00
C TRP A 138 5.06 -15.04 -5.54
N LYS A 139 4.42 -16.07 -4.96
CA LYS A 139 3.02 -16.02 -4.53
C LYS A 139 2.83 -15.29 -3.21
N PHE A 140 3.86 -15.27 -2.36
CA PHE A 140 3.78 -14.64 -1.04
C PHE A 140 4.78 -13.51 -0.83
N LEU A 141 5.83 -13.40 -1.64
CA LEU A 141 6.77 -12.29 -1.55
C LEU A 141 6.21 -11.03 -2.18
N GLY A 142 6.36 -9.91 -1.48
CA GLY A 142 6.00 -8.59 -1.97
C GLY A 142 6.91 -7.51 -1.39
N VAL A 143 6.69 -6.28 -1.85
CA VAL A 143 7.23 -5.07 -1.24
C VAL A 143 6.12 -4.05 -1.10
N LYS A 144 6.19 -3.23 -0.06
CA LYS A 144 5.28 -2.10 0.15
C LYS A 144 6.06 -0.81 0.31
N ALA A 145 5.51 0.28 -0.24
CA ALA A 145 6.05 1.62 -0.03
C ALA A 145 5.61 2.11 1.36
N VAL A 146 6.59 2.49 2.19
CA VAL A 146 6.38 3.12 3.49
C VAL A 146 7.35 4.30 3.57
N ASN A 147 6.81 5.51 3.66
CA ASN A 147 7.58 6.76 3.76
C ASN A 147 8.62 6.90 2.62
N GLY A 148 8.21 6.62 1.38
CA GLY A 148 9.09 6.68 0.19
C GLY A 148 10.14 5.58 0.10
N LYS A 149 10.11 4.58 1.01
CA LYS A 149 11.00 3.41 1.01
C LYS A 149 10.24 2.12 0.76
N LEU A 150 10.87 1.20 0.03
CA LEU A 150 10.36 -0.16 -0.13
C LEU A 150 10.80 -1.02 1.06
N VAL A 151 9.82 -1.61 1.72
CA VAL A 151 10.02 -2.60 2.78
C VAL A 151 9.41 -3.95 2.37
N GLU A 152 9.97 -5.02 2.91
CA GLU A 152 9.52 -6.39 2.66
C GLU A 152 8.07 -6.57 3.11
N ALA A 153 7.28 -7.23 2.26
CA ALA A 153 5.92 -7.63 2.56
C ALA A 153 5.75 -9.12 2.29
N TYR A 154 4.90 -9.76 3.09
CA TYR A 154 4.62 -11.18 2.99
C TYR A 154 3.11 -11.39 3.02
N ASP A 155 2.58 -12.09 2.01
CA ASP A 155 1.21 -12.57 2.05
C ASP A 155 1.13 -13.76 3.01
N ARG A 156 0.63 -13.49 4.21
CA ARG A 156 0.50 -14.46 5.30
C ARG A 156 -0.46 -15.59 4.94
N ALA A 157 -1.54 -15.29 4.22
CA ALA A 157 -2.54 -16.26 3.83
C ALA A 157 -1.99 -17.19 2.74
N ALA A 158 -1.35 -16.63 1.73
CA ALA A 158 -0.68 -17.42 0.69
C ALA A 158 0.43 -18.29 1.30
N LEU A 159 1.22 -17.76 2.22
CA LEU A 159 2.27 -18.54 2.90
C LEU A 159 1.67 -19.69 3.73
N LYS A 160 0.64 -19.44 4.55
CA LYS A 160 -0.07 -20.51 5.31
C LYS A 160 -0.64 -21.58 4.39
N SER A 161 -1.24 -21.18 3.27
CA SER A 161 -1.77 -22.12 2.28
C SER A 161 -0.67 -22.98 1.66
N LEU A 162 0.50 -22.40 1.38
CA LEU A 162 1.63 -23.11 0.76
C LEU A 162 2.28 -24.14 1.68
N TYR A 163 2.43 -23.84 2.98
CA TYR A 163 2.98 -24.82 3.93
C TYR A 163 1.91 -25.72 4.56
N GLY A 164 0.63 -25.41 4.39
CA GLY A 164 -0.49 -26.24 4.84
C GLY A 164 -0.32 -26.77 6.26
N ASN A 165 -0.20 -28.10 6.33
CA ASN A 165 -0.12 -28.88 7.57
C ASN A 165 1.32 -29.30 7.92
N THR A 166 2.34 -28.82 7.20
CA THR A 166 3.75 -29.24 7.39
C THR A 166 4.25 -29.05 8.83
N PHE A 167 3.72 -28.05 9.55
CA PHE A 167 4.14 -27.74 10.91
C PHE A 167 3.04 -28.03 11.96
N ASP A 168 2.00 -28.78 11.59
CA ASP A 168 0.94 -29.13 12.51
C ASP A 168 1.47 -30.06 13.61
N GLY A 169 1.10 -29.79 14.86
CA GLY A 169 1.62 -30.52 16.02
C GLY A 169 2.99 -30.07 16.51
N VAL A 170 3.71 -29.22 15.77
CA VAL A 170 5.00 -28.65 16.21
C VAL A 170 4.76 -27.51 17.20
N LEU A 171 5.38 -27.60 18.37
CA LEU A 171 5.30 -26.60 19.43
C LEU A 171 6.63 -25.87 19.61
N VAL A 172 6.57 -24.55 19.69
CA VAL A 172 7.70 -23.66 19.98
C VAL A 172 7.63 -23.24 21.45
N THR A 173 8.72 -23.46 22.19
CA THR A 173 8.93 -22.88 23.52
C THR A 173 9.13 -21.37 23.38
N ARG A 174 8.19 -20.57 23.90
CA ARG A 174 8.33 -19.11 23.93
C ARG A 174 9.25 -18.70 25.07
N GLY A 175 9.84 -17.51 25.00
CA GLY A 175 10.67 -16.97 26.09
C GLY A 175 9.96 -16.87 27.46
N THR A 176 8.62 -16.96 27.47
CA THR A 176 7.80 -17.09 28.68
C THR A 176 7.73 -18.51 29.27
N GLY A 177 8.39 -19.50 28.67
CA GLY A 177 8.26 -20.94 28.99
C GLY A 177 7.00 -21.61 28.43
N LYS A 178 6.01 -20.85 27.97
CA LYS A 178 4.79 -21.37 27.33
C LYS A 178 5.11 -22.01 25.97
N LYS A 179 4.53 -23.18 25.71
CA LYS A 179 4.56 -23.83 24.40
C LYS A 179 3.34 -23.44 23.56
N THR A 180 3.57 -23.05 22.31
CA THR A 180 2.49 -22.73 21.36
C THR A 180 2.81 -23.29 19.98
N ALA A 181 1.79 -23.56 19.16
CA ALA A 181 2.01 -24.01 17.79
C ALA A 181 2.85 -23.02 16.96
N VAL A 182 3.55 -23.54 15.95
CA VAL A 182 4.25 -22.74 14.94
C VAL A 182 3.26 -21.81 14.24
N THR A 183 3.59 -20.53 14.17
CA THR A 183 2.79 -19.50 13.52
C THR A 183 3.39 -19.08 12.18
N VAL A 184 2.59 -18.41 11.34
CA VAL A 184 3.09 -17.79 10.10
C VAL A 184 4.23 -16.79 10.40
N GLU A 185 4.17 -16.09 11.53
CA GLU A 185 5.22 -15.13 11.90
C GLU A 185 6.54 -15.82 12.25
N ASP A 186 6.49 -17.02 12.84
CA ASP A 186 7.70 -17.81 13.11
C ASP A 186 8.37 -18.24 11.80
N VAL A 187 7.56 -18.70 10.83
CA VAL A 187 8.01 -19.05 9.48
C VAL A 187 8.61 -17.85 8.75
N ILE A 188 7.95 -16.68 8.79
CA ILE A 188 8.46 -15.45 8.16
C ILE A 188 9.79 -15.01 8.82
N SER A 189 9.87 -15.09 10.15
CA SER A 189 11.05 -14.66 10.91
C SER A 189 12.26 -15.54 10.58
N ALA A 190 12.06 -16.86 10.47
CA ALA A 190 13.10 -17.78 10.04
C ALA A 190 13.47 -17.61 8.55
N LEU A 191 12.49 -17.31 7.69
CA LEU A 191 12.70 -17.15 6.24
C LEU A 191 13.52 -15.92 5.87
N ARG A 192 13.31 -14.78 6.54
CA ARG A 192 13.97 -13.50 6.22
C ARG A 192 15.48 -13.62 5.97
N PRO A 193 16.30 -14.13 6.91
CA PRO A 193 17.74 -14.23 6.69
C PRO A 193 18.09 -15.15 5.52
N ALA A 194 17.35 -16.25 5.33
CA ALA A 194 17.58 -17.19 4.24
C ALA A 194 17.24 -16.59 2.85
N LEU A 195 16.33 -15.61 2.80
CA LEU A 195 15.98 -14.89 1.56
C LEU A 195 17.00 -13.80 1.19
N LEU A 196 17.79 -13.30 2.14
CA LEU A 196 18.78 -12.25 1.92
C LEU A 196 20.13 -12.77 1.41
N THR A 197 20.33 -14.09 1.40
CA THR A 197 21.59 -14.73 0.99
C THR A 197 21.45 -15.48 -0.33
N THR A 198 22.48 -15.42 -1.17
CA THR A 198 22.60 -16.24 -2.39
C THR A 198 23.37 -17.54 -2.15
N ASN A 199 23.93 -17.74 -0.95
CA ASN A 199 24.66 -18.96 -0.61
C ASN A 199 23.68 -20.11 -0.34
N GLY A 200 23.68 -21.13 -1.20
CA GLY A 200 22.74 -22.26 -1.14
C GLY A 200 22.67 -22.96 0.23
N ALA A 201 23.79 -23.10 0.93
CA ALA A 201 23.80 -23.73 2.27
C ALA A 201 23.08 -22.87 3.33
N ALA A 202 23.16 -21.54 3.19
CA ALA A 202 22.51 -20.58 4.08
C ALA A 202 21.03 -20.32 3.71
N ARG A 203 20.50 -20.99 2.68
CA ARG A 203 19.09 -20.92 2.28
C ARG A 203 18.23 -22.01 2.94
N THR A 204 18.64 -22.43 4.14
CA THR A 204 17.85 -23.28 5.02
C THR A 204 17.50 -22.46 6.26
N ALA A 205 16.22 -22.12 6.37
CA ALA A 205 15.63 -21.43 7.51
C ALA A 205 15.21 -22.46 8.56
N VAL A 206 15.82 -22.39 9.73
CA VAL A 206 15.44 -23.24 10.87
C VAL A 206 14.54 -22.43 11.79
N ILE A 207 13.35 -22.95 12.07
CA ILE A 207 12.48 -22.44 13.11
C ILE A 207 12.92 -23.13 14.40
N ASP A 208 13.58 -22.38 15.27
CA ASP A 208 14.00 -22.88 16.57
C ASP A 208 12.77 -23.14 17.45
N THR A 209 12.57 -24.42 17.79
CA THR A 209 11.44 -24.86 18.61
C THR A 209 11.76 -24.86 20.10
N ASP A 210 13.04 -24.72 20.46
CA ASP A 210 13.49 -24.62 21.86
C ASP A 210 14.64 -23.61 22.00
N PRO A 211 14.34 -22.30 21.81
CA PRO A 211 15.34 -21.26 21.99
C PRO A 211 15.69 -21.15 23.48
N SER A 212 16.78 -21.81 23.88
CA SER A 212 17.40 -21.75 25.20
C SER A 212 18.10 -20.43 25.47
#